data_AF-A0A1B6EK40-F1
#
_entry.id   AF-A0A1B6EK40-F1
#
_cell.length_a   1.000
_cell.length_b   1.000
_cell.length_c   1.000
_cell.angle_alpha   90.00
_cell.angle_beta   90.00
_cell.angle_gamma   90.00
#
_symmetry.space_group_name_H-M   'P 1'
#
loop_
_entity.id
_entity.type
_entity.pdbx_description
1 polymer ?
#
loop_
_entity_poly.entity_id
_entity_poly.type
_entity_poly.pdbx_seq_one_letter_code
_entity_poly.pdbx_strand_id
1 'polypeptide(L)'
;VQAAFELKTQLDKFEGQMKEAQQIVHDRTYELENEYYKNRRLQEELLHFRRKTERLKKMEMSGSIDEIMVEEIREYKEILTCPSCKVKQKDAVLTKCFHIFCFDCIKTRYETRQRKCPKCNCAFGANDYHRLYLSA
;
A
#
# COMPACT_ATOMS: atom_id res chain seq x y z
N VAL A 1 -43.89 -26.53 -37.83
CA VAL A 1 -42.63 -26.09 -38.50
C VAL A 1 -42.43 -24.57 -38.33
N GLN A 2 -43.40 -23.73 -38.71
CA GLN A 2 -43.34 -22.26 -38.54
C GLN A 2 -43.00 -21.80 -37.11
N ALA A 3 -43.76 -22.26 -36.10
CA ALA A 3 -43.57 -21.84 -34.71
C ALA A 3 -42.21 -22.22 -34.11
N ALA A 4 -41.62 -23.34 -34.55
CA ALA A 4 -40.29 -23.76 -34.12
C ALA A 4 -39.19 -22.87 -34.69
N PHE A 5 -39.35 -22.40 -35.93
CA PHE A 5 -38.44 -21.46 -36.58
C PHE A 5 -38.50 -20.07 -35.93
N GLU A 6 -39.71 -19.59 -35.59
CA GLU A 6 -39.89 -18.35 -34.85
C GLU A 6 -39.25 -18.41 -33.45
N LEU A 7 -39.45 -19.51 -32.71
CA LEU A 7 -38.82 -19.68 -31.39
C LEU A 7 -37.29 -19.71 -31.48
N LYS A 8 -36.74 -20.39 -32.49
CA LYS A 8 -35.28 -20.45 -32.69
C LYS A 8 -34.69 -19.07 -33.01
N THR A 9 -35.38 -18.30 -33.85
CA THR A 9 -34.98 -16.92 -34.18
C THR A 9 -35.01 -16.01 -32.94
N GLN A 10 -36.02 -16.16 -32.08
CA GLN A 10 -36.09 -15.41 -30.81
C GLN A 10 -34.97 -15.82 -29.85
N LEU A 11 -34.67 -17.12 -29.74
CA LEU A 11 -33.57 -17.62 -28.92
C LEU A 11 -32.22 -17.05 -29.37
N ASP A 12 -31.92 -17.09 -30.67
CA ASP A 12 -30.66 -16.58 -31.22
C ASP A 12 -30.54 -15.06 -30.98
N LYS A 13 -31.66 -14.33 -31.05
CA LYS A 13 -31.70 -12.90 -30.70
C LYS A 13 -31.41 -12.65 -29.22
N PHE A 14 -32.04 -13.42 -28.31
CA PHE A 14 -31.80 -13.28 -26.88
C PHE A 14 -30.38 -13.68 -26.48
N GLU A 15 -29.81 -14.71 -27.11
CA GLU A 15 -28.41 -15.10 -26.93
C GLU A 15 -27.44 -14.00 -27.37
N GLY A 16 -27.72 -13.34 -28.51
CA GLY A 16 -26.96 -12.17 -28.98
C GLY A 16 -27.02 -11.02 -27.97
N GLN A 17 -28.23 -10.66 -27.52
CA GLN A 17 -28.43 -9.60 -26.51
C GLN A 17 -27.74 -9.92 -25.18
N MET A 18 -27.76 -11.19 -24.75
CA MET A 18 -27.06 -11.63 -23.54
C MET A 18 -25.55 -11.48 -23.66
N LYS A 19 -24.97 -11.85 -24.81
CA LYS A 19 -23.52 -11.69 -25.04
C LYS A 19 -23.10 -10.23 -25.06
N GLU A 20 -23.86 -9.37 -25.73
CA GLU A 20 -23.61 -7.92 -25.74
C GLU A 20 -23.70 -7.33 -24.33
N ALA A 21 -24.73 -7.70 -23.56
CA ALA A 21 -24.88 -7.24 -22.18
C ALA A 21 -23.74 -7.72 -21.28
N GLN A 22 -23.30 -8.97 -21.43
CA GLN A 22 -22.14 -9.51 -20.70
C GLN A 22 -20.84 -8.75 -21.03
N GLN A 23 -20.62 -8.44 -22.30
CA GLN A 23 -19.45 -7.68 -22.73
C GLN A 23 -19.46 -6.26 -22.14
N ILE A 24 -20.60 -5.57 -22.20
CA ILE A 24 -20.73 -4.22 -21.63
C ILE A 24 -20.48 -4.23 -20.12
N VAL A 25 -21.00 -5.23 -19.40
CA VAL A 25 -20.74 -5.37 -17.96
C VAL A 25 -19.26 -5.62 -17.68
N HIS A 26 -18.61 -6.47 -18.47
CA HIS A 26 -17.18 -6.73 -18.33
C HIS A 26 -16.35 -5.46 -18.51
N ASP A 27 -16.58 -4.74 -19.62
CA ASP A 27 -15.82 -3.53 -19.96
C ASP A 27 -16.01 -2.45 -18.90
N ARG A 28 -17.26 -2.21 -18.45
CA ARG A 28 -17.55 -1.25 -17.38
C ARG A 28 -16.93 -1.63 -16.04
N THR A 29 -16.87 -2.92 -15.72
CA THR A 29 -16.25 -3.39 -14.47
C THR A 29 -14.75 -3.12 -14.51
N TYR A 30 -14.10 -3.40 -15.64
CA TYR A 30 -12.69 -3.12 -15.86
C TYR A 30 -12.36 -1.62 -15.80
N GLU A 31 -13.18 -0.78 -16.43
CA GLU A 31 -13.03 0.68 -16.36
C GLU A 31 -13.17 1.21 -14.93
N LEU A 32 -14.16 0.71 -14.18
CA LEU A 32 -14.38 1.08 -12.79
C LEU A 32 -13.19 0.72 -11.91
N GLU A 33 -12.62 -0.47 -12.07
CA GLU A 33 -11.43 -0.91 -11.33
C GLU A 33 -10.21 -0.02 -11.62
N ASN A 34 -10.00 0.34 -12.88
CA ASN A 34 -8.92 1.24 -13.28
C ASN A 34 -9.09 2.64 -12.70
N GLU A 35 -10.29 3.21 -12.76
CA GLU A 35 -10.57 4.51 -12.15
C GLU A 35 -10.43 4.47 -10.63
N TYR A 36 -10.87 3.38 -9.97
CA TYR A 36 -10.66 3.21 -8.54
C TYR A 36 -9.18 3.22 -8.16
N TYR A 37 -8.34 2.52 -8.94
CA TYR A 37 -6.90 2.52 -8.75
C TYR A 37 -6.29 3.92 -8.93
N LYS A 38 -6.65 4.63 -10.01
CA LYS A 38 -6.19 6.01 -10.25
C LYS A 38 -6.62 6.96 -9.13
N ASN A 39 -7.87 6.87 -8.69
CA ASN A 39 -8.41 7.71 -7.62
C ASN A 39 -7.66 7.48 -6.31
N ARG A 40 -7.34 6.22 -5.98
CA ARG A 40 -6.53 5.89 -4.79
C ARG A 40 -5.14 6.53 -4.86
N ARG A 41 -4.49 6.50 -6.02
CA ARG A 41 -3.17 7.15 -6.23
C ARG A 41 -3.24 8.67 -6.08
N LEU A 42 -4.25 9.30 -6.67
CA LEU A 42 -4.49 10.74 -6.53
C LEU A 42 -4.79 11.13 -5.07
N GLN A 43 -5.52 10.30 -4.31
CA GLN A 43 -5.75 10.52 -2.88
C GLN A 43 -4.45 10.44 -2.07
N GLU A 44 -3.56 9.49 -2.37
CA GLU A 44 -2.24 9.38 -1.75
C GLU A 44 -1.39 10.63 -2.04
N GLU A 45 -1.39 11.12 -3.29
CA GLU A 45 -0.69 12.34 -3.69
C GLU A 45 -1.25 13.59 -3.01
N LEU A 46 -2.58 13.73 -2.94
CA LEU A 46 -3.23 14.83 -2.23
C LEU A 46 -2.84 14.86 -0.75
N LEU A 47 -2.79 13.70 -0.09
CA LEU A 47 -2.34 13.58 1.29
C LEU A 47 -0.85 13.92 1.44
N HIS A 48 -0.02 13.61 0.44
CA HIS A 48 1.38 14.01 0.42
C HIS A 48 1.53 15.53 0.30
N PHE A 49 0.88 16.15 -0.69
CA PHE A 49 0.95 17.60 -0.91
C PHE A 49 0.32 18.41 0.23
N ARG A 50 -0.76 17.91 0.85
CA ARG A 50 -1.35 18.54 2.04
C ARG A 50 -0.36 18.58 3.20
N ARG A 51 0.31 17.46 3.50
CA ARG A 51 1.37 17.43 4.53
C ARG A 51 2.52 18.37 4.21
N LYS A 52 2.96 18.41 2.94
CA LYS A 52 4.03 19.31 2.50
C LYS A 52 3.64 20.78 2.65
N THR A 53 2.42 21.16 2.26
CA THR A 53 1.93 22.54 2.41
C THR A 53 1.71 22.93 3.86
N GLU A 54 1.21 22.04 4.70
CA GLU A 54 1.11 22.27 6.15
C GLU A 54 2.50 22.46 6.79
N ARG A 55 3.50 21.68 6.37
CA ARG A 55 4.89 21.85 6.82
C ARG A 55 5.45 23.20 6.40
N LEU A 56 5.28 23.60 5.14
CA LEU A 56 5.73 24.90 4.65
C LEU A 56 5.03 26.06 5.37
N LYS A 57 3.72 25.96 5.64
CA LYS A 57 2.99 26.97 6.43
C LYS A 57 3.46 27.05 7.87
N LYS A 58 3.79 25.91 8.49
CA LYS A 58 4.41 25.90 9.83
C LYS A 58 5.79 26.53 9.79
N MET A 59 6.61 26.21 8.79
CA MET A 59 7.92 26.83 8.57
C MET A 59 7.82 28.35 8.39
N GLU A 60 6.77 28.84 7.73
CA GLU A 60 6.50 30.28 7.58
C GLU A 60 6.03 30.93 8.90
N MET A 61 5.39 30.15 9.79
CA MET A 61 4.82 30.64 11.05
C MET A 61 5.69 30.38 12.30
N SER A 62 6.69 29.50 12.26
CA SER A 62 7.52 29.10 13.40
C SER A 62 9.02 29.34 13.13
N GLY A 63 9.54 30.43 13.70
CA GLY A 63 10.94 30.52 14.12
C GLY A 63 12.03 30.53 13.05
N SER A 64 13.27 30.67 13.54
CA SER A 64 14.51 30.71 12.73
C SER A 64 14.60 29.51 11.78
N ILE A 65 15.34 29.68 10.67
CA ILE A 65 15.77 28.60 9.77
C ILE A 65 16.31 27.37 10.55
N ASP A 66 16.92 27.59 11.71
CA ASP A 66 17.44 26.53 12.57
C ASP A 66 16.34 25.62 13.14
N GLU A 67 15.18 26.17 13.53
CA GLU A 67 14.07 25.38 14.09
C GLU A 67 13.46 24.47 13.02
N ILE A 68 13.37 24.97 11.79
CA ILE A 68 12.92 24.23 10.62
C ILE A 68 13.84 23.05 10.34
N MET A 69 15.17 23.27 10.35
CA MET A 69 16.14 22.20 10.12
C MET A 69 16.08 21.14 11.22
N VAL A 70 15.91 21.56 12.48
CA VAL A 70 15.78 20.62 13.61
C VAL A 70 14.55 19.74 13.46
N GLU A 71 13.40 20.29 13.04
CA GLU A 71 12.19 19.52 12.82
C GLU A 71 12.33 18.56 11.63
N GLU A 72 12.99 18.98 10.55
CA GLU A 72 13.30 18.11 9.41
C GLU A 72 14.18 16.91 9.81
N ILE A 73 15.24 17.17 10.60
CA ILE A 73 16.10 16.12 11.15
C ILE A 73 15.28 15.17 12.04
N ARG A 74 14.33 15.70 12.82
CA ARG A 74 13.44 14.90 13.66
C ARG A 74 12.56 13.97 12.83
N GLU A 75 11.93 14.48 11.78
CA GLU A 75 11.10 13.68 10.86
C GLU A 75 11.89 12.56 10.18
N TYR A 76 13.09 12.87 9.65
CA TYR A 76 13.94 11.85 9.03
C TYR A 76 14.40 10.79 10.03
N LYS A 77 14.77 11.20 11.25
CA LYS A 77 15.11 10.26 12.33
C LYS A 77 13.94 9.34 12.65
N GLU A 78 12.71 9.86 12.71
CA GLU A 78 11.51 9.06 12.95
C GLU A 78 11.28 8.03 11.84
N ILE A 79 11.44 8.42 10.57
CA ILE A 79 11.32 7.52 9.42
C ILE A 79 12.38 6.42 9.46
N LEU A 80 13.61 6.70 9.90
CA LEU A 80 14.70 5.72 9.96
C LEU A 80 14.67 4.86 11.23
N THR A 81 13.87 5.22 12.22
CA THR A 81 13.79 4.50 13.50
C THR A 81 12.85 3.30 13.40
N CYS A 82 13.26 2.18 14.02
CA CYS A 82 12.47 0.96 14.09
C CYS A 82 11.12 1.23 14.76
N PRO A 83 9.99 0.94 14.10
CA PRO A 83 8.67 1.23 14.65
C PRO A 83 8.28 0.31 15.81
N SER A 84 8.98 -0.82 16.00
CA SER A 84 8.69 -1.77 17.08
C SER A 84 9.29 -1.36 18.42
N CYS A 85 10.50 -0.79 18.45
CA CYS A 85 11.13 -0.33 19.70
C CYS A 85 11.19 1.19 19.82
N LYS A 86 11.02 1.93 18.72
CA LYS A 86 11.15 3.40 18.66
C LYS A 86 12.49 3.94 19.17
N VAL A 87 13.53 3.11 19.14
CA VAL A 87 14.86 3.42 19.69
C VAL A 87 15.97 3.16 18.66
N LYS A 88 16.05 1.93 18.14
CA LYS A 88 17.13 1.54 17.21
C LYS A 88 16.78 1.90 15.78
N GLN A 89 17.78 2.13 14.94
CA GLN A 89 17.57 2.30 13.50
C GLN A 89 17.08 1.01 12.84
N LYS A 90 16.45 1.18 11.68
CA LYS A 90 16.04 0.11 10.79
C LYS A 90 17.25 -0.55 10.14
N ASP A 91 17.46 -1.84 10.39
CA ASP A 91 18.57 -2.64 9.85
C ASP A 91 18.17 -4.11 9.56
N ALA A 92 16.86 -4.42 9.50
CA ALA A 92 16.36 -5.73 9.10
C ALA A 92 15.03 -5.68 8.33
N VAL A 93 14.92 -6.51 7.29
CA VAL A 93 13.70 -6.66 6.47
C VAL A 93 13.10 -8.05 6.65
N LEU A 94 11.77 -8.13 6.72
CA LEU A 94 11.02 -9.39 6.57
C LEU A 94 10.72 -9.65 5.10
N THR A 95 11.25 -10.70 4.49
CA THR A 95 11.15 -10.94 3.03
C THR A 95 9.75 -11.34 2.57
N LYS A 96 8.90 -11.84 3.47
CA LYS A 96 7.50 -12.20 3.15
C LYS A 96 6.56 -11.00 2.99
N CYS A 97 6.88 -9.86 3.61
CA CYS A 97 5.99 -8.70 3.62
C CYS A 97 6.71 -7.35 3.44
N PHE A 98 8.03 -7.37 3.28
CA PHE A 98 8.93 -6.23 3.08
C PHE A 98 8.83 -5.11 4.13
N HIS A 99 8.29 -5.42 5.31
CA HIS A 99 8.32 -4.50 6.44
C HIS A 99 9.69 -4.51 7.13
N ILE A 100 10.16 -3.32 7.49
CA ILE A 100 11.51 -3.07 7.99
C ILE A 100 11.46 -2.68 9.48
N PHE A 101 12.34 -3.28 10.26
CA PHE A 101 12.50 -3.09 11.71
C PHE A 101 14.00 -3.09 12.05
N CYS A 102 14.34 -3.01 13.34
CA CYS A 102 15.69 -3.36 13.78
C CYS A 102 15.84 -4.88 13.90
N PHE A 103 17.04 -5.40 13.65
CA PHE A 103 17.37 -6.81 13.69
C PHE A 103 17.10 -7.40 15.08
N ASP A 104 17.39 -6.66 16.14
CA ASP A 104 17.17 -7.12 17.51
C ASP A 104 15.69 -7.38 17.82
N CYS A 105 14.78 -6.52 17.31
CA CYS A 105 13.34 -6.73 17.45
C CYS A 105 12.88 -8.01 16.73
N ILE A 106 13.38 -8.25 15.52
CA ILE A 106 13.00 -9.43 14.75
C ILE A 106 13.61 -10.70 15.34
N LYS A 107 14.89 -10.68 15.72
CA LYS A 107 15.59 -11.78 16.37
C LYS A 107 14.90 -12.17 17.68
N THR A 108 14.58 -11.20 18.53
CA THR A 108 13.86 -11.44 19.79
C THR A 108 12.50 -12.11 19.54
N ARG A 109 11.72 -11.63 18.56
CA ARG A 109 10.44 -12.25 18.19
C ARG A 109 10.61 -13.67 17.66
N TYR A 110 11.66 -13.92 16.89
CA TYR A 110 11.94 -15.25 16.38
C TYR A 110 12.27 -16.25 17.50
N GLU A 111 13.15 -15.85 18.43
CA GLU A 111 13.62 -16.66 19.57
C GLU A 111 12.48 -16.93 20.57
N THR A 112 11.63 -15.92 20.84
CA THR A 112 10.46 -16.03 21.72
C THR A 112 9.24 -16.70 21.06
N ARG A 113 9.40 -17.26 19.85
CA ARG A 113 8.34 -17.91 19.06
C ARG A 113 7.17 -17.00 18.66
N GLN A 114 7.31 -15.67 18.77
CA GLN A 114 6.35 -14.67 18.30
C GLN A 114 6.58 -14.32 16.81
N ARG A 115 6.61 -15.35 15.97
CA ARG A 115 7.05 -15.32 14.55
C ARG A 115 6.03 -14.70 13.59
N LYS A 116 5.49 -13.53 13.95
CA LYS A 116 4.58 -12.72 13.14
C LYS A 116 5.08 -11.28 13.04
N CYS A 117 4.96 -10.71 11.85
CA CYS A 117 5.34 -9.33 11.55
C CYS A 117 4.65 -8.35 12.53
N PRO A 118 5.39 -7.46 13.22
CA PRO A 118 4.79 -6.47 14.12
C PRO A 118 3.78 -5.53 13.45
N LYS A 119 3.86 -5.34 12.13
CA LYS A 119 3.03 -4.38 11.39
C LYS A 119 1.81 -4.99 10.70
N CYS A 120 1.95 -6.17 10.09
CA CYS A 120 0.88 -6.79 9.30
C CYS A 120 0.51 -8.21 9.73
N ASN A 121 1.12 -8.71 10.81
CA ASN A 121 0.87 -10.05 11.36
C ASN A 121 1.20 -11.24 10.44
N CYS A 122 1.78 -11.00 9.25
CA CYS A 122 2.28 -12.05 8.36
C CYS A 122 3.32 -12.93 9.07
N ALA A 123 3.19 -14.25 8.96
CA ALA A 123 4.12 -15.20 9.57
C ALA A 123 5.49 -15.18 8.87
N PHE A 124 6.57 -15.44 9.62
CA PHE A 124 7.92 -15.50 9.07
C PHE A 124 8.77 -16.60 9.75
N GLY A 125 9.60 -17.29 8.96
CA GLY A 125 10.52 -18.35 9.41
C GLY A 125 11.97 -17.89 9.54
N ALA A 126 12.89 -18.86 9.68
CA ALA A 126 14.33 -18.61 9.88
C ALA A 126 14.98 -17.88 8.70
N ASN A 127 14.51 -18.16 7.49
CA ASN A 127 15.04 -17.62 6.23
C ASN A 127 14.25 -16.41 5.73
N ASP A 128 13.30 -15.92 6.52
CA ASP A 128 12.36 -14.87 6.10
C ASP A 128 12.72 -13.49 6.67
N TYR A 129 13.90 -13.35 7.27
CA TYR A 129 14.42 -12.08 7.75
C TYR A 129 15.93 -11.95 7.55
N HIS A 130 16.35 -10.79 7.07
CA HIS A 130 17.77 -10.53 6.78
C HIS A 130 18.17 -9.14 7.25
N ARG A 131 19.47 -8.97 7.52
CA ARG A 131 20.06 -7.65 7.74
C ARG A 131 20.01 -6.85 6.45
N LEU A 132 19.78 -5.55 6.60
CA LEU A 132 19.95 -4.57 5.54
C LEU A 132 20.82 -3.43 6.05
N TYR A 133 21.50 -2.76 5.13
CA TYR A 133 22.38 -1.65 5.42
C TYR A 133 21.88 -0.44 4.63
N LEU A 134 21.43 0.60 5.33
CA LEU A 134 21.08 1.87 4.72
C LEU A 134 22.36 2.70 4.62
N SER A 135 22.80 3.01 3.41
CA SER A 135 23.90 3.94 3.17
C SER A 135 23.40 5.38 3.21
N ALA A 136 24.24 6.28 3.73
CA ALA A 136 24.10 7.73 3.57
C ALA A 136 24.89 8.19 2.34
#